data_AF-A0A941XXG8-F1
#
_entry.id   AF-A0A941XXG8-F1
#
_cell.length_a   1.000
_cell.length_b   1.000
_cell.length_c   1.000
_cell.angle_alpha   90.00
_cell.angle_beta   90.00
_cell.angle_gamma   90.00
#
_symmetry.space_group_name_H-M   'P 1'
#
loop_
_entity.id
_entity.type
_entity.pdbx_description
1 polymer ?
#
loop_
_entity_poly.entity_id
_entity_poly.type
_entity_poly.pdbx_seq_one_letter_code
_entity_poly.pdbx_strand_id
1 'polypeptide(L)'
;MNERELSAADAAVRERVCELSVHIPCGGLRGPIRRASQWAPMVWQSCRHEDSPSRWEKTDVSRDRDLCIICFRATAGGVSRWAWLACDDCRAVNVAVQNVWGFRPFALGRHSLMNGIGIGGVVSPEAREQQLARLAAFARGDRRLRDWRRREYRFLASRFDPLADIPLRAWQQEYPPSPEASSDAFARLIGRVPPLRWP
;
A
#
# COMPACT_ATOMS: atom_id res chain seq x y z
N MET A 1 -10.23 -25.00 -14.88
CA MET A 1 -9.44 -23.76 -14.72
C MET A 1 -8.72 -23.54 -16.03
N ASN A 2 -9.02 -22.45 -16.75
CA ASN A 2 -8.16 -22.08 -17.87
C ASN A 2 -6.85 -21.55 -17.26
N GLU A 3 -5.83 -22.41 -17.20
CA GLU A 3 -4.45 -21.93 -17.12
C GLU A 3 -4.24 -21.08 -18.37
N ARG A 4 -4.33 -19.76 -18.22
CA ARG A 4 -3.75 -18.89 -19.24
C ARG A 4 -2.26 -19.22 -19.26
N GLU A 5 -1.78 -19.66 -20.41
CA GLU A 5 -0.35 -19.79 -20.65
C GLU A 5 0.33 -18.47 -20.27
N LEU A 6 1.32 -18.58 -19.40
CA LEU A 6 2.11 -17.43 -18.99
C LEU A 6 2.97 -16.99 -20.17
N SER A 7 3.26 -15.68 -20.26
CA SER A 7 4.33 -15.23 -21.14
C SER A 7 5.65 -15.84 -20.69
N ALA A 8 6.61 -16.01 -21.61
CA ALA A 8 7.94 -16.52 -21.25
C ALA A 8 8.62 -15.66 -20.16
N ALA A 9 8.37 -14.34 -20.17
CA ALA A 9 8.87 -13.43 -19.15
C ALA A 9 8.23 -13.69 -17.78
N ASP A 10 6.91 -13.83 -17.72
CA ASP A 10 6.20 -14.13 -16.47
C ASP A 10 6.58 -15.52 -15.92
N ALA A 11 6.73 -16.52 -16.79
CA ALA A 11 7.18 -17.87 -16.41
C ALA A 11 8.59 -17.82 -15.78
N ALA A 12 9.54 -17.15 -16.43
CA ALA A 12 10.91 -16.99 -15.92
C ALA A 12 10.95 -16.25 -14.57
N VAL A 13 10.08 -15.25 -14.37
CA VAL A 13 9.94 -14.57 -13.07
C VAL A 13 9.41 -15.53 -12.01
N ARG A 14 8.41 -16.37 -12.34
CA ARG A 14 7.81 -17.32 -11.41
C ARG A 14 8.74 -18.47 -11.02
N GLU A 15 9.65 -18.85 -11.90
CA GLU A 15 10.73 -19.79 -11.58
C GLU A 15 11.78 -19.17 -10.65
N ARG A 16 12.15 -17.91 -10.90
CA ARG A 16 13.21 -17.22 -10.15
C ARG A 16 12.79 -16.75 -8.75
N VAL A 17 11.57 -16.25 -8.58
CA VAL A 17 11.11 -15.62 -7.34
C VAL A 17 10.36 -16.64 -6.49
N CYS A 18 11.09 -17.29 -5.57
CA CYS A 18 10.56 -18.37 -4.74
C CYS A 18 9.89 -17.92 -3.43
N GLU A 19 9.90 -16.61 -3.13
CA GLU A 19 9.24 -16.03 -1.96
C GLU A 19 8.73 -14.62 -2.24
N LEU A 20 7.82 -14.11 -1.42
CA LEU A 20 7.27 -12.77 -1.58
C LEU A 20 8.38 -11.72 -1.50
N SER A 21 8.54 -10.98 -2.60
CA SER A 21 9.67 -10.08 -2.84
C SER A 21 9.19 -8.71 -3.30
N VAL A 22 9.93 -7.67 -2.93
CA VAL A 22 9.79 -6.32 -3.45
C VAL A 22 10.39 -6.29 -4.85
N HIS A 23 9.55 -6.02 -5.84
CA HIS A 23 10.00 -5.78 -7.21
C HIS A 23 10.52 -4.34 -7.33
N ILE A 24 11.84 -4.17 -7.30
CA ILE A 24 12.52 -2.87 -7.17
C ILE A 24 12.08 -1.81 -8.21
N PRO A 25 11.91 -2.13 -9.50
CA PRO A 25 11.41 -1.19 -10.50
C PRO A 25 10.07 -0.50 -10.15
N CYS A 26 9.15 -1.21 -9.49
CA CYS A 26 7.81 -0.67 -9.22
C CYS A 26 7.46 -0.52 -7.74
N GLY A 27 8.13 -1.20 -6.82
CA GLY A 27 7.78 -1.25 -5.39
C GLY A 27 6.51 -2.04 -5.11
N GLY A 28 6.04 -2.83 -6.08
CA GLY A 28 5.00 -3.83 -5.84
C GLY A 28 5.61 -5.08 -5.23
N LEU A 29 4.84 -5.78 -4.40
CA LEU A 29 5.22 -7.10 -3.92
C LEU A 29 4.75 -8.16 -4.93
N ARG A 30 5.66 -9.02 -5.39
CA ARG A 30 5.34 -10.20 -6.21
C ARG A 30 5.99 -11.45 -5.65
N GLY A 31 5.43 -12.61 -5.99
CA GLY A 31 5.92 -13.90 -5.52
C GLY A 31 4.83 -14.75 -4.88
N PRO A 32 5.19 -15.96 -4.44
CA PRO A 32 4.26 -16.86 -3.78
C PRO A 32 3.85 -16.33 -2.40
N ILE A 33 2.57 -16.49 -2.07
CA ILE A 33 2.02 -16.17 -0.76
C ILE A 33 1.08 -17.27 -0.28
N ARG A 34 1.22 -17.64 0.99
CA ARG A 34 0.25 -18.48 1.69
C ARG A 34 -0.82 -17.57 2.29
N ARG A 35 -2.08 -17.76 1.88
CA ARG A 35 -3.20 -17.01 2.44
C ARG A 35 -3.43 -17.40 3.91
N ALA A 36 -4.14 -16.54 4.64
CA ALA A 36 -4.31 -16.65 6.10
C ALA A 36 -4.88 -17.99 6.61
N SER A 37 -5.56 -18.80 5.79
CA SER A 37 -5.91 -20.17 6.17
C SER A 37 -4.76 -21.13 5.85
N GLN A 38 -4.31 -21.90 6.85
CA GLN A 38 -3.24 -22.90 6.71
C GLN A 38 -3.52 -23.96 5.62
N TRP A 39 -4.80 -24.12 5.27
CA TRP A 39 -5.31 -25.04 4.25
C TRP A 39 -5.42 -24.43 2.85
N ALA A 40 -5.17 -23.13 2.69
CA ALA A 40 -5.21 -22.50 1.38
C ALA A 40 -3.97 -22.91 0.56
N PRO A 41 -4.14 -23.23 -0.74
CA PRO A 41 -3.01 -23.41 -1.63
C PRO A 41 -2.19 -22.12 -1.68
N MET A 42 -0.88 -22.28 -1.89
CA MET A 42 -0.01 -21.16 -2.20
C MET A 42 -0.51 -20.52 -3.50
N VAL A 43 -0.70 -19.20 -3.48
CA VAL A 43 -1.10 -18.43 -4.66
C VAL A 43 0.01 -17.48 -5.06
N TRP A 44 0.09 -17.17 -6.36
CA TRP A 44 1.02 -16.18 -6.86
C TRP A 44 0.42 -14.78 -6.74
N GLN A 45 1.12 -13.86 -6.08
CA GLN A 45 0.81 -12.44 -6.10
C GLN A 45 1.60 -11.74 -7.21
N SER A 46 0.90 -11.02 -8.07
CA SER A 46 1.52 -10.28 -9.18
C SER A 46 1.73 -8.80 -8.88
N CYS A 47 2.78 -8.23 -9.48
CA CYS A 47 2.97 -6.79 -9.58
C CYS A 47 2.46 -6.26 -10.93
N ARG A 48 2.53 -4.94 -11.14
CA ARG A 48 2.05 -4.27 -12.36
C ARG A 48 2.92 -4.46 -13.62
N HIS A 49 4.09 -5.08 -13.47
CA HIS A 49 5.03 -5.32 -14.58
C HIS A 49 4.95 -6.75 -15.12
N GLU A 50 4.03 -7.57 -14.61
CA GLU A 50 3.72 -8.88 -15.19
C GLU A 50 2.65 -8.70 -16.28
N ASP A 51 2.80 -9.42 -17.38
CA ASP A 51 1.89 -9.34 -18.53
C ASP A 51 0.53 -9.99 -18.22
N SER A 52 0.57 -11.07 -17.44
CA SER A 52 -0.57 -11.89 -17.07
C SER A 52 -0.68 -11.99 -15.54
N PRO A 53 -1.11 -10.90 -14.87
CA PRO A 53 -1.23 -10.89 -13.42
C PRO A 53 -2.23 -11.92 -12.93
N SER A 54 -1.87 -12.65 -11.87
CA SER A 54 -2.71 -13.67 -11.24
C SER A 54 -4.02 -13.08 -10.73
N ARG A 55 -5.13 -13.76 -11.02
CA ARG A 55 -6.46 -13.44 -10.50
C ARG A 55 -6.89 -14.49 -9.49
N TRP A 56 -7.35 -14.05 -8.33
CA TRP A 56 -7.74 -14.92 -7.22
C TRP A 56 -9.26 -14.95 -7.10
N GLU A 57 -9.85 -16.13 -7.22
CA GLU A 57 -11.29 -16.31 -7.06
C GLU A 57 -11.77 -15.88 -5.67
N LYS A 58 -13.00 -15.36 -5.60
CA LYS A 58 -13.69 -14.98 -4.34
C LYS A 58 -12.93 -13.93 -3.52
N THR A 59 -12.21 -13.04 -4.18
CA THR A 59 -11.54 -11.89 -3.54
C THR A 59 -11.89 -10.60 -4.29
N ASP A 60 -11.95 -9.47 -3.58
CA ASP A 60 -12.15 -8.17 -4.22
C ASP A 60 -10.89 -7.75 -4.99
N VAL A 61 -9.72 -8.11 -4.46
CA VAL A 61 -8.40 -7.75 -4.97
C VAL A 61 -7.48 -8.96 -4.88
N SER A 62 -6.83 -9.31 -5.99
CA SER A 62 -5.85 -10.41 -6.06
C SER A 62 -4.48 -9.99 -5.52
N ARG A 63 -4.48 -9.46 -4.30
CA ARG A 63 -3.30 -8.99 -3.58
C ARG A 63 -3.54 -9.07 -2.08
N ASP A 64 -2.67 -9.75 -1.37
CA ASP A 64 -2.75 -9.89 0.08
C ASP A 64 -1.82 -8.89 0.79
N ARG A 65 -0.64 -8.61 0.23
CA ARG A 65 0.32 -7.68 0.84
C ARG A 65 0.76 -6.60 -0.14
N ASP A 66 0.84 -5.38 0.36
CA ASP A 66 1.49 -4.23 -0.26
C ASP A 66 2.60 -3.73 0.67
N LEU A 67 3.61 -3.04 0.14
CA LEU A 67 4.40 -2.15 0.99
C LEU A 67 3.53 -0.99 1.47
N CYS A 68 3.70 -0.59 2.73
CA CYS A 68 3.04 0.58 3.30
C CYS A 68 3.29 1.81 2.42
N ILE A 69 2.24 2.53 2.03
CA ILE A 69 2.33 3.70 1.15
C ILE A 69 3.04 4.91 1.79
N ILE A 70 3.24 4.88 3.11
CA ILE A 70 3.89 5.95 3.87
C ILE A 70 5.35 5.59 4.13
N CYS A 71 5.64 4.56 4.91
CA CYS A 71 7.02 4.25 5.27
C CYS A 71 7.75 3.41 4.21
N PHE A 72 7.02 2.67 3.36
CA PHE A 72 7.57 1.66 2.44
C PHE A 72 8.43 0.57 3.12
N ARG A 73 8.37 0.44 4.46
CA ARG A 73 9.14 -0.56 5.24
C ARG A 73 8.27 -1.74 5.64
N ALA A 74 7.17 -1.45 6.33
CA ALA A 74 6.19 -2.44 6.77
C ALA A 74 5.25 -2.84 5.63
N THR A 75 4.48 -3.90 5.85
CA THR A 75 3.41 -4.30 4.94
C THR A 75 2.06 -3.70 5.34
N ALA A 76 1.20 -3.53 4.34
CA ALA A 76 -0.22 -3.23 4.44
C ALA A 76 -0.98 -4.13 3.47
N GLY A 77 -2.25 -3.82 3.21
CA GLY A 77 -3.05 -4.52 2.22
C GLY A 77 -4.01 -5.54 2.81
N GLY A 78 -4.34 -6.52 1.98
CA GLY A 78 -5.37 -7.53 2.22
C GLY A 78 -6.21 -7.75 0.96
N VAL A 79 -6.87 -8.89 0.87
CA VAL A 79 -7.62 -9.32 -0.32
C VAL A 79 -8.97 -8.61 -0.54
N SER A 80 -9.32 -7.69 0.34
CA SER A 80 -10.58 -6.94 0.27
C SER A 80 -10.37 -5.50 -0.23
N ARG A 81 -11.42 -4.93 -0.84
CA ARG A 81 -11.53 -3.48 -1.07
C ARG A 81 -11.54 -2.67 0.23
N TRP A 82 -11.81 -3.32 1.37
CA TRP A 82 -11.79 -2.74 2.71
C TRP A 82 -10.42 -2.80 3.40
N ALA A 83 -9.35 -3.10 2.65
CA ALA A 83 -7.99 -3.13 3.17
C ALA A 83 -7.35 -1.73 3.25
N TRP A 84 -6.41 -1.59 4.19
CA TRP A 84 -5.60 -0.37 4.35
C TRP A 84 -4.39 -0.37 3.41
N LEU A 85 -3.99 0.82 2.98
CA LEU A 85 -2.79 1.08 2.16
C LEU A 85 -1.54 1.37 3.01
N ALA A 86 -1.70 1.55 4.31
CA ALA A 86 -0.63 1.84 5.26
C ALA A 86 -0.60 0.81 6.39
N CYS A 87 0.60 0.56 6.92
CA CYS A 87 0.79 -0.32 8.08
C CYS A 87 0.21 0.31 9.36
N ASP A 88 0.08 -0.49 10.40
CA ASP A 88 -0.56 -0.14 11.67
C ASP A 88 0.06 1.10 12.31
N ASP A 89 1.39 1.18 12.37
CA ASP A 89 2.10 2.34 12.91
C ASP A 89 1.81 3.62 12.12
N CYS A 90 1.89 3.57 10.78
CA CYS A 90 1.56 4.73 9.95
C CYS A 90 0.09 5.12 10.05
N ARG A 91 -0.83 4.17 10.28
CA ARG A 91 -2.24 4.47 10.55
C ARG A 91 -2.40 5.16 11.91
N ALA A 92 -1.70 4.69 12.94
CA ALA A 92 -1.68 5.32 14.26
C ALA A 92 -1.18 6.76 14.19
N VAL A 93 -0.08 7.01 13.46
CA VAL A 93 0.42 8.37 13.23
C VAL A 93 -0.61 9.25 12.50
N ASN A 94 -1.26 8.71 11.46
CA ASN A 94 -2.30 9.43 10.70
C ASN A 94 -3.48 9.85 11.59
N VAL A 95 -3.88 8.97 12.53
CA VAL A 95 -4.94 9.24 13.51
C VAL A 95 -4.50 10.29 14.53
N ALA A 96 -3.28 10.19 15.05
CA ALA A 96 -2.77 11.17 16.00
C ALA A 96 -2.67 12.58 15.38
N VAL A 97 -2.19 12.68 14.15
CA VAL A 97 -2.17 13.96 13.43
C VAL A 97 -3.58 14.49 13.20
N GLN A 98 -4.54 13.61 12.87
CA GLN A 98 -5.96 13.99 12.78
C GLN A 98 -6.48 14.60 14.08
N ASN A 99 -6.14 14.01 15.24
CA ASN A 99 -6.59 14.49 16.53
C ASN A 99 -6.03 15.88 16.87
N VAL A 100 -4.80 16.19 16.45
CA VAL A 100 -4.18 17.51 16.70
C VAL A 100 -4.65 18.57 15.70
N TRP A 101 -4.78 18.20 14.42
CA TRP A 101 -5.11 19.18 13.36
C TRP A 101 -6.61 19.36 13.13
N GLY A 102 -7.45 18.48 13.69
CA GLY A 102 -8.89 18.47 13.47
C GLY A 102 -9.32 17.92 12.10
N PHE A 103 -8.38 17.50 11.25
CA PHE A 103 -8.67 16.87 9.96
C PHE A 103 -7.69 15.75 9.64
N ARG A 104 -8.19 14.74 8.93
CA ARG A 104 -7.36 13.60 8.51
C ARG A 104 -6.41 14.01 7.39
N PRO A 105 -5.09 13.85 7.53
CA PRO A 105 -4.15 14.36 6.54
C PRO A 105 -4.06 13.46 5.29
N PHE A 106 -4.24 12.14 5.43
CA PHE A 106 -4.22 11.20 4.30
C PHE A 106 -5.37 10.20 4.32
N ALA A 107 -5.88 9.91 3.12
CA ALA A 107 -6.84 8.84 2.88
C ALA A 107 -6.11 7.50 2.68
N LEU A 108 -5.92 6.75 3.76
CA LEU A 108 -5.13 5.51 3.77
C LEU A 108 -5.96 4.25 3.54
N GLY A 109 -7.28 4.32 3.45
CA GLY A 109 -8.13 3.19 3.08
C GLY A 109 -8.33 3.09 1.57
N ARG A 110 -8.43 1.87 1.04
CA ARG A 110 -8.74 1.65 -0.40
C ARG A 110 -10.15 2.14 -0.79
N HIS A 111 -11.08 2.19 0.17
CA HIS A 111 -12.45 2.63 -0.06
C HIS A 111 -12.72 4.01 0.56
N SER A 112 -13.49 4.87 -0.11
CA SER A 112 -13.81 6.23 0.35
C SER A 112 -14.42 6.26 1.76
N LEU A 113 -15.33 5.34 2.06
CA LEU A 113 -15.95 5.20 3.38
C LEU A 113 -14.95 4.90 4.51
N MET A 114 -13.88 4.14 4.26
CA MET A 114 -12.81 3.94 5.25
C MET A 114 -12.12 5.26 5.60
N ASN A 115 -12.20 6.23 4.70
CA ASN A 115 -11.61 7.54 4.84
C ASN A 115 -12.61 8.57 5.41
N GLY A 116 -13.82 8.15 5.79
CA GLY A 116 -14.89 9.05 6.23
C GLY A 116 -15.45 9.90 5.09
N ILE A 117 -15.33 9.43 3.85
CA ILE A 117 -15.77 10.14 2.65
C ILE A 117 -16.98 9.39 2.08
N GLY A 118 -18.17 9.97 2.28
CA GLY A 118 -19.45 9.47 1.78
C GLY A 118 -20.40 10.62 1.52
N ILE A 119 -21.47 10.34 0.76
CA ILE A 119 -22.55 11.30 0.50
C ILE A 119 -23.71 10.95 1.43
N GLY A 120 -24.12 11.89 2.29
CA GLY A 120 -25.29 11.73 3.16
C GLY A 120 -26.58 12.01 2.38
N GLY A 121 -27.66 11.31 2.74
CA GLY A 121 -28.95 11.43 2.05
C GLY A 121 -29.74 12.71 2.34
N VAL A 122 -29.52 13.35 3.50
CA VAL A 122 -30.20 14.58 3.92
C VAL A 122 -29.16 15.58 4.41
N VAL A 123 -28.69 16.45 3.52
CA VAL A 123 -27.74 17.54 3.81
C VAL A 123 -28.12 18.78 3.01
N SER A 124 -27.68 19.97 3.44
CA SER A 124 -27.87 21.19 2.66
C SER A 124 -27.20 21.07 1.28
N PRO A 125 -27.63 21.85 0.27
CA PRO A 125 -26.96 21.89 -1.02
C PRO A 125 -25.45 22.16 -0.91
N GLU A 126 -25.00 23.09 -0.05
CA GLU A 126 -23.57 23.35 0.12
C GLU A 126 -22.83 22.16 0.75
N ALA A 127 -23.43 21.53 1.76
CA ALA A 127 -22.85 20.35 2.39
C ALA A 127 -22.75 19.17 1.41
N ARG A 128 -23.72 19.02 0.49
CA ARG A 128 -23.67 18.03 -0.59
C ARG A 128 -22.55 18.33 -1.58
N GLU A 129 -22.38 19.58 -1.98
CA GLU A 129 -21.30 20.00 -2.88
C GLU A 129 -19.93 19.72 -2.26
N GLN A 130 -19.74 20.03 -0.98
CA GLN A 130 -18.52 19.71 -0.25
C GLN A 130 -18.24 18.20 -0.19
N GLN A 131 -19.28 17.38 0.04
CA GLN A 131 -19.15 15.91 0.01
C GLN A 131 -18.74 15.40 -1.37
N LEU A 132 -19.36 15.91 -2.43
CA LEU A 132 -19.02 15.58 -3.82
C LEU A 132 -17.57 15.99 -4.15
N ALA A 133 -17.15 17.18 -3.72
CA ALA A 133 -15.78 17.65 -3.90
C ALA A 133 -14.76 16.74 -3.21
N ARG A 134 -15.04 16.29 -1.97
CA ARG A 134 -14.18 15.33 -1.25
C ARG A 134 -14.13 13.96 -1.92
N LEU A 135 -15.27 13.46 -2.42
CA LEU A 135 -15.32 12.20 -3.15
C LEU A 135 -14.55 12.28 -4.47
N ALA A 136 -14.71 13.36 -5.23
CA ALA A 136 -13.98 13.60 -6.46
C ALA A 136 -12.47 13.74 -6.21
N ALA A 137 -12.07 14.42 -5.13
CA ALA A 137 -10.67 14.52 -4.71
C ALA A 137 -10.09 13.14 -4.34
N PHE A 138 -10.84 12.31 -3.62
CA PHE A 138 -10.45 10.94 -3.32
C PHE A 138 -10.28 10.10 -4.59
N ALA A 139 -11.24 10.18 -5.53
CA ALA A 139 -11.19 9.44 -6.79
C ALA A 139 -9.99 9.81 -7.68
N ARG A 140 -9.57 11.08 -7.68
CA ARG A 140 -8.34 11.53 -8.37
C ARG A 140 -7.05 11.01 -7.73
N GLY A 141 -7.14 10.52 -6.49
CA GLY A 141 -6.01 10.03 -5.71
C GLY A 141 -5.11 11.15 -5.19
N ASP A 142 -4.47 10.89 -4.06
CA ASP A 142 -3.61 11.88 -3.39
C ASP A 142 -2.30 12.11 -4.17
N ARG A 143 -2.15 13.30 -4.75
CA ARG A 143 -0.93 13.71 -5.46
C ARG A 143 0.29 13.71 -4.53
N ARG A 144 0.13 14.07 -3.25
CA ARG A 144 1.22 14.08 -2.27
C ARG A 144 1.75 12.67 -2.04
N LEU A 145 0.88 11.67 -1.94
CA LEU A 145 1.30 10.26 -1.82
C LEU A 145 1.98 9.74 -3.09
N ARG A 146 1.54 10.19 -4.28
CA ARG A 146 2.20 9.85 -5.54
C ARG A 146 3.60 10.45 -5.64
N ASP A 147 3.74 11.74 -5.30
CA ASP A 147 5.03 12.44 -5.30
C ASP A 147 5.95 11.92 -4.19
N TRP A 148 5.39 11.54 -3.05
CA TRP A 148 6.09 10.87 -1.98
C TRP A 148 6.68 9.54 -2.42
N ARG A 149 5.90 8.65 -3.04
CA ARG A 149 6.42 7.40 -3.61
C ARG A 149 7.55 7.64 -4.61
N ARG A 150 7.45 8.67 -5.46
CA ARG A 150 8.50 9.00 -6.43
C ARG A 150 9.82 9.44 -5.80
N ARG A 151 9.80 9.86 -4.53
CA ARG A 151 10.98 10.31 -3.79
C ARG A 151 11.42 9.26 -2.78
N GLU A 152 10.56 8.94 -1.82
CA GLU A 152 10.91 8.10 -0.69
C GLU A 152 11.17 6.66 -1.08
N TYR A 153 10.23 6.03 -1.79
CA TYR A 153 10.44 4.66 -2.23
C TYR A 153 11.67 4.56 -3.12
N ARG A 154 11.91 5.53 -4.01
CA ARG A 154 13.11 5.53 -4.87
C ARG A 154 14.40 5.70 -4.06
N PHE A 155 14.38 6.53 -3.03
CA PHE A 155 15.52 6.69 -2.13
C PHE A 155 15.86 5.37 -1.42
N LEU A 156 14.86 4.69 -0.85
CA LEU A 156 15.04 3.37 -0.22
C LEU A 156 15.49 2.32 -1.25
N ALA A 157 14.86 2.29 -2.42
CA ALA A 157 15.19 1.35 -3.48
C ALA A 157 16.60 1.53 -4.05
N SER A 158 17.20 2.72 -3.94
CA SER A 158 18.52 3.04 -4.53
C SER A 158 19.69 2.22 -3.95
N ARG A 159 19.49 1.55 -2.80
CA ARG A 159 20.48 0.62 -2.23
C ARG A 159 20.53 -0.74 -2.92
N PHE A 160 19.55 -1.07 -3.74
CA PHE A 160 19.42 -2.36 -4.39
C PHE A 160 19.64 -2.24 -5.90
N ASP A 161 19.92 -3.37 -6.54
CA ASP A 161 19.93 -3.44 -8.00
C ASP A 161 18.56 -2.99 -8.55
N PRO A 162 18.53 -2.06 -9.51
CA PRO A 162 17.30 -1.43 -9.99
C PRO A 162 16.34 -2.39 -10.70
N LEU A 163 16.79 -3.59 -11.08
CA LEU A 163 16.00 -4.64 -11.76
C LEU A 163 15.72 -5.84 -10.84
N ALA A 164 16.18 -5.81 -9.59
CA ALA A 164 16.07 -6.95 -8.69
C ALA A 164 14.67 -7.17 -8.11
N ASP A 165 14.49 -8.40 -7.66
CA ASP A 165 13.47 -8.83 -6.71
C ASP A 165 14.14 -9.07 -5.37
N ILE A 166 13.81 -8.26 -4.36
CA ILE A 166 14.40 -8.39 -3.03
C ILE A 166 13.40 -9.08 -2.11
N PRO A 167 13.74 -10.22 -1.49
CA PRO A 167 12.87 -10.87 -0.51
C PRO A 167 12.35 -9.86 0.52
N LEU A 168 11.05 -9.89 0.80
CA LEU A 168 10.43 -8.93 1.73
C LEU A 168 11.15 -8.92 3.09
N ARG A 169 11.58 -10.10 3.57
CA ARG A 169 12.36 -10.21 4.80
C ARG A 169 13.69 -9.43 4.74
N ALA A 170 14.39 -9.47 3.61
CA ALA A 170 15.67 -8.79 3.43
C ALA A 170 15.47 -7.28 3.30
N TRP A 171 14.42 -6.87 2.57
CA TRP A 171 13.99 -5.47 2.53
C TRP A 171 13.70 -4.92 3.94
N GLN A 172 13.00 -5.69 4.78
CA GLN A 172 12.66 -5.30 6.15
C GLN A 172 13.83 -5.40 7.12
N GLN A 173 14.86 -6.20 6.84
CA GLN A 173 16.11 -6.20 7.60
C GLN A 173 16.92 -4.93 7.33
N GLU A 174 17.02 -4.51 6.07
CA GLU A 174 17.67 -3.25 5.68
C GLU A 174 16.88 -2.04 6.17
N TYR A 175 15.55 -2.12 6.10
CA TYR A 175 14.62 -1.07 6.55
C TYR A 175 13.65 -1.60 7.59
N PRO A 176 14.08 -1.71 8.87
CA PRO A 176 13.21 -2.15 9.94
C PRO A 176 11.96 -1.28 10.05
N PRO A 177 10.76 -1.87 10.01
CA PRO A 177 9.54 -1.17 10.34
C PRO A 177 9.47 -0.95 11.85
N SER A 178 9.19 0.28 12.25
CA SER A 178 8.94 0.62 13.65
C SER A 178 7.99 1.83 13.74
N PRO A 179 7.45 2.09 14.94
CA PRO A 179 6.71 3.31 15.21
C PRO A 179 7.53 4.59 14.92
N GLU A 180 8.82 4.61 15.26
CA GLU A 180 9.74 5.74 15.03
C GLU A 180 10.00 5.94 13.53
N ALA A 181 10.25 4.85 12.80
CA ALA A 181 10.42 4.90 11.34
C ALA A 181 9.15 5.42 10.65
N SER A 182 7.99 5.03 11.17
CA SER A 182 6.69 5.48 10.67
C SER A 182 6.47 6.97 10.95
N SER A 183 6.86 7.45 12.13
CA SER A 183 6.87 8.87 12.47
C SER A 183 7.74 9.69 11.54
N ASP A 184 9.00 9.27 11.37
CA ASP A 184 9.97 9.95 10.51
C ASP A 184 9.47 10.05 9.07
N ALA A 185 9.00 8.93 8.51
CA ALA A 185 8.44 8.92 7.16
C ALA A 185 7.25 9.89 7.04
N PHE A 186 6.36 9.90 8.05
CA PHE A 186 5.23 10.82 8.09
C PHE A 186 5.70 12.27 8.19
N ALA A 187 6.72 12.55 9.00
CA ALA A 187 7.31 13.87 9.20
C ALA A 187 7.83 14.46 7.90
N ARG A 188 8.61 13.67 7.17
CA ARG A 188 9.17 14.03 5.87
C ARG A 188 8.10 14.16 4.79
N LEU A 189 7.04 13.36 4.86
CA LEU A 189 5.89 13.46 3.97
C LEU A 189 5.06 14.74 4.19
N ILE A 190 4.86 15.16 5.44
CA ILE A 190 4.10 16.38 5.77
C ILE A 190 4.98 17.64 5.77
N GLY A 191 6.31 17.50 5.81
CA GLY A 191 7.27 18.60 5.92
C GLY A 191 7.32 19.24 7.31
N ARG A 192 6.87 18.53 8.35
CA ARG A 192 6.80 18.98 9.75
C ARG A 192 6.96 17.78 10.68
N VAL A 193 7.52 17.98 11.86
CA VAL A 193 7.58 16.90 12.87
C VAL A 193 6.16 16.62 13.39
N PRO A 194 5.66 15.37 13.31
CA PRO A 194 4.40 14.99 13.93
C PRO A 194 4.48 15.22 15.44
N PRO A 195 3.39 15.63 16.10
CA PRO A 195 3.39 16.03 17.52
C PRO A 195 3.55 14.87 18.52
N LEU A 196 3.99 13.71 18.04
CA LEU A 196 4.02 12.48 18.80
C LEU A 196 5.37 12.32 19.52
N ARG A 197 5.34 11.75 20.73
CA ARG A 197 6.51 11.20 21.43
C ARG A 197 6.21 9.73 21.69
N TRP A 198 7.13 8.86 21.31
CA TRP A 198 7.01 7.43 21.51
C TRP A 198 7.63 7.10 22.87
N PRO A 199 6.97 6.28 23.71
CA PRO A 199 7.57 5.81 24.96
C PRO A 199 8.77 4.89 24.71
#